data_AF-A0A428IXN9-F1
#
_entry.id   AF-A0A428IXN9-F1
#
_cell.length_a   1.000
_cell.length_b   1.000
_cell.length_c   1.000
_cell.angle_alpha   90.00
_cell.angle_beta   90.00
_cell.angle_gamma   90.00
#
_symmetry.space_group_name_H-M   'P 1'
#
loop_
_entity.id
_entity.type
_entity.pdbx_description
1 polymer ?
#
loop_
_entity_poly.entity_id
_entity_poly.type
_entity_poly.pdbx_seq_one_letter_code
_entity_poly.pdbx_strand_id
1 'polypeptide(L)' 'MAKQDVSGHSFCVMSNHVHAVVQLPLELSDSLASLMQQLKGAPAREANQLLQRCGAFWQHESLRPYTA' A
#
# COMPACT_ATOMS: atom_id res chain seq x y z
N MET A 1 14.31 6.42 6.55
CA MET A 1 13.72 5.79 5.36
C MET A 1 13.33 6.91 4.41
N ALA A 2 13.88 6.89 3.19
CA ALA A 2 13.65 7.97 2.22
C ALA A 2 12.18 7.97 1.79
N LYS A 3 11.55 9.15 1.78
CA LYS A 3 10.19 9.32 1.27
C LYS A 3 10.27 9.19 -0.26
N GLN A 4 9.90 8.04 -0.79
CA GLN A 4 9.89 7.81 -2.24
C GLN A 4 8.73 8.57 -2.87
N ASP A 5 9.00 9.28 -3.97
CA ASP A 5 8.01 10.08 -4.68
C ASP A 5 7.16 9.16 -5.56
N VAL A 6 6.14 8.55 -4.97
CA VAL A 6 5.19 7.67 -5.65
C VAL A 6 4.02 8.51 -6.11
N SER A 7 3.85 8.65 -7.43
CA SER A 7 2.71 9.38 -8.00
C SER A 7 1.52 8.44 -8.19
N GLY A 8 0.39 8.78 -7.56
CA GLY A 8 -0.87 8.04 -7.72
C GLY A 8 -1.49 8.33 -9.08
N HIS A 9 -1.78 7.28 -9.87
CA HIS A 9 -2.44 7.43 -11.17
C HIS A 9 -3.96 7.27 -11.06
N SER A 10 -4.43 6.20 -10.39
CA SER A 10 -5.85 5.95 -10.18
C SER A 10 -6.09 5.04 -8.98
N PHE A 11 -7.26 5.15 -8.35
CA PHE A 11 -7.67 4.25 -7.28
C PHE A 11 -9.19 4.02 -7.29
N CYS A 12 -9.60 2.84 -6.85
CA CYS A 12 -11.00 2.46 -6.66
C CYS A 12 -11.15 1.78 -5.29
N VAL A 13 -12.03 2.31 -4.46
CA VAL A 13 -12.34 1.74 -3.13
C VAL A 13 -13.66 0.98 -3.22
N MET A 14 -13.64 -0.30 -2.90
CA MET A 14 -14.82 -1.15 -2.78
C MET A 14 -15.00 -1.57 -1.33
N SER A 15 -16.19 -2.10 -0.99
CA SER A 15 -16.54 -2.48 0.38
C SER A 15 -15.61 -3.54 1.00
N ASN A 16 -14.93 -4.33 0.17
CA ASN A 16 -14.07 -5.44 0.59
C ASN A 16 -12.61 -5.34 0.13
N HIS A 17 -12.28 -4.48 -0.83
CA HIS A 17 -10.90 -4.33 -1.33
C HIS A 17 -10.68 -2.97 -2.01
N VAL A 18 -9.41 -2.62 -2.21
CA VAL A 18 -9.00 -1.38 -2.87
C VAL A 18 -8.09 -1.71 -4.04
N HIS A 19 -8.36 -1.13 -5.20
CA HIS A 19 -7.45 -1.13 -6.34
C HIS A 19 -6.72 0.21 -6.38
N ALA A 20 -5.40 0.19 -6.50
CA ALA A 20 -4.60 1.39 -6.65
C ALA A 20 -3.54 1.14 -7.73
N VAL A 21 -3.48 2.04 -8.71
CA VAL A 21 -2.43 2.08 -9.72
C VAL A 21 -1.51 3.23 -9.35
N VAL A 22 -0.26 2.87 -9.09
CA VAL A 22 0.78 3.81 -8.68
C VAL A 22 1.94 3.73 -9.67
N GLN A 23 2.49 4.88 -10.02
CA GLN A 23 3.71 4.94 -10.80
C GLN A 23 4.90 4.91 -9.83
N LEU A 24 5.76 3.93 -10.05
CA LEU A 24 7.00 3.74 -9.30
C LEU A 24 8.14 4.50 -9.97
N PRO A 25 9.09 5.05 -9.19
CA PRO A 25 10.34 5.55 -9.75
C PRO A 25 11.11 4.40 -10.41
N LEU A 26 11.88 4.73 -11.46
CA LEU A 26 12.70 3.77 -12.20
C LEU A 26 13.73 3.07 -11.30
N GLU A 27 14.24 3.78 -10.29
CA GLU A 27 15.08 3.23 -9.25
C GLU A 27 14.33 3.20 -7.93
N LEU A 28 13.83 2.02 -7.56
CA LEU A 28 13.30 1.76 -6.24
C LEU A 28 14.47 1.61 -5.26
N SER A 29 14.62 2.58 -4.35
CA SER A 29 15.63 2.51 -3.29
C SER A 29 15.34 1.40 -2.27
N ASP A 30 14.07 1.07 -2.07
CA ASP A 30 13.61 -0.01 -1.19
C ASP A 30 12.96 -1.15 -1.98
N SER A 31 12.87 -2.34 -1.39
CA SER A 31 12.14 -3.45 -2.01
C SER A 31 10.66 -3.11 -2.20
N LEU A 32 10.04 -3.67 -3.25
CA LEU A 32 8.60 -3.55 -3.49
C LEU A 32 7.77 -3.98 -2.27
N ALA A 33 8.27 -4.93 -1.47
CA ALA A 33 7.65 -5.37 -0.23
C ALA A 33 7.61 -4.24 0.83
N SER A 34 8.70 -3.48 0.98
CA SER A 34 8.74 -2.34 1.90
C SER A 34 7.79 -1.24 1.46
N LEU A 35 7.72 -0.97 0.16
CA LEU A 35 6.76 0.01 -0.36
C LEU A 35 5.31 -0.43 -0.11
N MET A 36 4.99 -1.70 -0.37
CA MET A 36 3.66 -2.24 -0.08
C MET A 36 3.29 -2.16 1.40
N GLN A 37 4.25 -2.38 2.30
CA GLN A 37 4.04 -2.19 3.73
C GLN A 37 3.71 -0.73 4.07
N GLN A 38 4.37 0.24 3.45
CA GLN A 38 4.07 1.66 3.64
C GLN A 38 2.68 2.04 3.10
N LEU A 39 2.37 1.61 1.88
CA LEU A 39 1.08 1.88 1.21
C LEU A 39 -0.10 1.27 1.96
N LYS A 40 0.06 0.12 2.62
CA LYS A 40 -0.98 -0.51 3.43
C LYS A 40 -1.01 -0.03 4.87
N GLY A 41 0.16 0.21 5.46
CA GLY A 41 0.31 0.50 6.88
C GLY A 41 -0.23 1.87 7.29
N ALA A 42 0.07 2.91 6.52
CA ALA A 42 -0.44 4.25 6.78
C ALA A 42 -1.98 4.30 6.81
N PRO A 43 -2.70 3.87 5.75
CA PRO A 43 -4.17 3.88 5.76
C PRO A 43 -4.75 2.87 6.75
N ALA A 44 -4.12 1.72 7.01
CA ALA A 44 -4.59 0.78 8.03
C ALA A 44 -4.63 1.42 9.43
N ARG A 45 -3.59 2.19 9.78
CA ARG A 45 -3.52 2.87 11.07
C ARG A 45 -4.59 3.94 11.19
N GLU A 46 -4.73 4.79 10.18
CA GLU A 46 -5.72 5.86 10.17
C GLU A 46 -7.16 5.30 10.17
N ALA A 47 -7.44 4.29 9.36
CA ALA A 47 -8.75 3.65 9.32
C ALA A 47 -9.10 2.97 10.65
N ASN A 48 -8.16 2.28 11.29
CA ASN A 48 -8.38 1.69 12.61
C ASN A 48 -8.65 2.76 13.69
N GLN A 49 -7.95 3.90 13.64
CA GLN A 49 -8.21 5.02 14.56
C GLN A 49 -9.60 5.62 14.34
N LEU A 50 -9.98 5.86 13.08
CA LEU A 50 -11.30 6.41 12.73
C LEU A 50 -12.45 5.47 13.11
N LEU A 51 -12.26 4.17 12.92
CA LEU A 51 -13.27 3.14 13.22
C LEU A 51 -13.22 2.65 14.67
N GLN A 52 -12.30 3.15 15.50
CA GLN A 52 -12.04 2.70 16.87
C GLN A 52 -11.79 1.18 16.96
N ARG A 53 -11.07 0.62 15.98
CA ARG A 53 -10.72 -0.80 15.90
C ARG A 53 -9.24 -1.02 16.25
N CYS A 54 -8.94 -2.20 16.79
CA CYS A 54 -7.58 -2.66 17.04
C CYS A 54 -7.29 -3.93 16.25
N GLY A 55 -6.06 -4.09 15.76
CA GLY A 55 -5.61 -5.29 15.04
C GLY A 55 -5.39 -5.09 13.54
N ALA A 56 -5.30 -6.20 12.80
CA ALA A 56 -5.05 -6.18 11.37
C ALA A 56 -6.24 -5.60 10.59
N PHE A 57 -5.99 -4.55 9.79
CA PHE A 57 -7.00 -3.95 8.92
C PHE A 57 -7.09 -4.67 7.57
N TRP A 58 -5.94 -4.94 6.95
CA TRP A 58 -5.84 -5.67 5.69
C TRP A 58 -5.61 -7.16 5.93
N GLN A 59 -6.10 -7.97 5.00
CA GLN A 59 -5.76 -9.39 4.93
C GLN A 59 -4.27 -9.57 4.59
N HIS A 60 -3.69 -10.69 5.04
CA HIS A 60 -2.32 -11.05 4.69
C HIS A 60 -2.25 -11.46 3.21
N GLU A 61 -1.37 -10.83 2.46
CA GLU A 61 -1.23 -10.99 1.02
C GLU A 61 0.22 -11.32 0.70
N SER A 62 0.44 -12.22 -0.26
CA SER A 62 1.75 -12.48 -0.84
C SER A 62 1.99 -11.53 -2.01
N LEU A 63 3.01 -10.69 -1.90
CA LEU A 63 3.47 -9.85 -3.00
C LEU A 63 4.14 -10.72 -4.07
N ARG A 64 3.60 -10.71 -5.29
CA ARG A 64 4.22 -11.35 -6.46
C ARG A 64 4.77 -10.28 -7.40
N PRO A 65 6.10 -10.14 -7.53
CA PRO A 65 6.67 -9.33 -8.60
C PRO A 65 6.40 -9.99 -9.96
N TYR A 66 5.97 -9.20 -10.94
CA TYR A 66 5.90 -9.66 -12.33
C TYR A 66 7.27 -9.44 -12.96
N THR A 67 8.02 -10.52 -13.14
CA THR A 67 9.19 -10.55 -14.04
C THR A 67 8.66 -10.86 -15.44
N ALA A 68 8.89 -9.95 -16.39
CA ALA A 68 8.67 -10.21 -17.80
C ALA A 68 9.68 -11.23 -18.33
#